data_AF-A0A135VM28-F1
#
_entry.id   AF-A0A135VM28-F1
#
_cell.length_a   1.000
_cell.length_b   1.000
_cell.length_c   1.000
_cell.angle_alpha   90.00
_cell.angle_beta   90.00
_cell.angle_gamma   90.00
#
_symmetry.space_group_name_H-M   'P 1'
#
loop_
_entity.id
_entity.type
_entity.pdbx_description
1 polymer ?
#
loop_
_entity_poly.entity_id
_entity_poly.type
_entity_poly.pdbx_seq_one_letter_code
_entity_poly.pdbx_strand_id
1 'polypeptide(L)'
;MSSVIEPLKNIFKRLFSRWAASADEQQTYVKIFFALITALICGLAGPAFRGSRGLIFGLLMYGLTLYVVVYLLEIDPKEIGGRQKLVTAGLPTFLLLWVLFWTLLYTFSLPVVIL
;
A
#
# COMPACT_ATOMS: atom_id res chain seq x y z
N MET A 1 -13.01 -22.03 4.34
CA MET A 1 -12.47 -20.65 4.20
C MET A 1 -13.42 -19.89 3.30
N SER A 2 -13.83 -18.68 3.70
CA SER A 2 -15.06 -18.02 3.25
C SER A 2 -15.13 -17.72 1.75
N SER A 3 -16.28 -17.97 1.14
CA SER A 3 -16.64 -17.74 -0.28
C SER A 3 -16.33 -16.34 -0.84
N VAL A 4 -16.05 -15.36 0.01
CA VAL A 4 -15.71 -13.98 -0.36
C VAL A 4 -14.22 -13.79 -0.67
N ILE A 5 -13.34 -14.63 -0.11
CA ILE A 5 -11.88 -14.47 -0.27
C ILE A 5 -11.42 -14.97 -1.64
N GLU A 6 -12.01 -16.05 -2.15
CA GLU A 6 -11.68 -16.60 -3.48
C GLU A 6 -11.87 -15.62 -4.63
N PRO A 7 -13.00 -14.89 -4.76
CA PRO A 7 -13.15 -13.91 -5.83
C PRO A 7 -12.15 -12.75 -5.69
N LEU A 8 -11.91 -12.27 -4.46
CA LEU A 8 -10.94 -11.21 -4.20
C LEU A 8 -9.52 -11.66 -4.58
N LYS A 9 -9.15 -12.88 -4.19
CA LYS A 9 -7.89 -13.53 -4.54
C LYS A 9 -7.72 -13.65 -6.05
N ASN A 10 -8.76 -14.07 -6.77
CA ASN A 10 -8.71 -14.18 -8.23
C ASN A 10 -8.53 -12.81 -8.90
N ILE A 11 -9.16 -11.75 -8.39
CA ILE A 11 -8.97 -10.39 -8.89
C ILE A 11 -7.54 -9.92 -8.64
N PHE A 12 -7.04 -10.04 -7.42
CA PHE A 12 -5.68 -9.63 -7.08
C PHE A 12 -4.63 -10.42 -7.88
N LYS A 13 -4.79 -11.73 -8.01
CA LYS A 13 -3.90 -12.54 -8.83
C LYS A 13 -3.93 -12.10 -10.29
N ARG A 14 -5.11 -11.84 -10.88
CA ARG A 14 -5.19 -11.33 -12.26
C ARG A 14 -4.61 -9.93 -12.44
N LEU A 15 -4.82 -9.05 -11.47
CA LEU A 15 -4.31 -7.68 -11.52
C LEU A 15 -2.79 -7.69 -11.45
N PHE A 16 -2.23 -8.47 -10.53
CA PHE A 16 -0.79 -8.51 -10.26
C PHE A 16 -0.03 -9.62 -10.99
N SER A 17 -0.69 -10.51 -11.73
CA SER A 17 -0.03 -11.60 -12.47
C SER A 17 0.92 -11.09 -13.53
N ARG A 18 0.65 -9.90 -14.09
CA ARG A 18 1.52 -9.26 -15.07
C ARG A 18 2.92 -8.95 -14.51
N TRP A 19 3.04 -8.75 -13.21
CA TRP A 19 4.30 -8.48 -12.52
C TRP A 19 4.80 -9.67 -11.69
N ALA A 20 4.29 -10.88 -11.96
CA ALA A 20 4.69 -12.10 -11.27
C ALA A 20 5.98 -12.73 -11.84
N ALA A 21 6.80 -11.96 -12.57
CA ALA A 21 8.09 -12.44 -13.08
C ALA A 21 9.06 -12.77 -11.93
N SER A 22 8.97 -12.03 -10.82
CA SER A 22 9.61 -12.38 -9.56
C SER A 22 8.70 -12.04 -8.37
N ALA A 23 8.78 -12.84 -7.31
CA ALA A 23 8.06 -12.60 -6.05
C ALA A 23 8.40 -11.22 -5.46
N ASP A 24 9.64 -10.75 -5.65
CA ASP A 24 10.14 -9.47 -5.15
C ASP A 24 9.55 -8.27 -5.91
N GLU A 25 9.47 -8.34 -7.24
CA GLU A 25 8.80 -7.31 -8.04
C GLU A 25 7.30 -7.29 -7.73
N GLN A 26 6.67 -8.47 -7.66
CA GLN A 26 5.24 -8.57 -7.41
C GLN A 26 4.84 -7.94 -6.07
N GLN A 27 5.55 -8.22 -4.98
CA GLN A 27 5.28 -7.56 -3.69
C GLN A 27 5.51 -6.04 -3.75
N THR A 28 6.45 -5.58 -4.57
CA THR A 28 6.80 -4.17 -4.68
C THR A 28 5.69 -3.40 -5.38
N TYR A 29 5.14 -3.95 -6.47
CA TYR A 29 4.00 -3.35 -7.16
C TYR A 29 2.73 -3.30 -6.29
N VAL A 30 2.51 -4.32 -5.47
CA VAL A 30 1.40 -4.33 -4.51
C VAL A 30 1.58 -3.21 -3.48
N LYS A 31 2.80 -3.05 -2.94
CA LYS A 31 3.13 -1.93 -2.04
C LYS A 31 2.93 -0.57 -2.69
N ILE A 32 3.37 -0.40 -3.93
CA ILE A 32 3.13 0.84 -4.70
C ILE A 32 1.63 1.11 -4.83
N PHE A 33 0.83 0.11 -5.20
CA PHE A 33 -0.62 0.24 -5.35
C PHE A 33 -1.29 0.67 -4.04
N PHE A 34 -0.94 0.02 -2.93
CA PHE A 34 -1.46 0.39 -1.61
C PHE A 34 -0.98 1.77 -1.16
N ALA A 35 0.26 2.17 -1.47
CA ALA A 35 0.77 3.52 -1.16
C ALA A 35 -0.07 4.60 -1.84
N LEU A 36 -0.41 4.40 -3.12
CA LEU A 36 -1.23 5.34 -3.89
C LEU A 36 -2.66 5.41 -3.35
N ILE A 37 -3.29 4.27 -3.04
CA ILE A 37 -4.62 4.24 -2.42
C ILE A 37 -4.60 4.97 -1.07
N THR A 38 -3.59 4.68 -0.26
CA THR A 38 -3.43 5.30 1.07
C THR A 38 -3.28 6.81 0.93
N ALA A 39 -2.45 7.29 0.01
CA ALA A 39 -2.28 8.72 -0.24
C ALA A 39 -3.56 9.38 -0.72
N LEU A 40 -4.31 8.71 -1.60
CA LEU A 40 -5.57 9.21 -2.14
C LEU A 40 -6.62 9.34 -1.03
N ILE A 41 -6.74 8.34 -0.16
CA ILE A 41 -7.64 8.39 1.00
C ILE A 41 -7.23 9.52 1.94
N CYS A 42 -5.96 9.59 2.34
CA CYS A 42 -5.47 10.62 3.25
C CYS A 42 -5.60 12.04 2.67
N GLY A 43 -5.38 12.20 1.36
CA GLY A 43 -5.48 13.47 0.65
C GLY A 43 -6.93 13.94 0.50
N LEU A 44 -7.82 13.08 0.02
CA LEU A 44 -9.22 13.43 -0.25
C LEU A 44 -10.04 13.62 1.03
N ALA A 45 -9.77 12.86 2.08
CA ALA A 45 -10.40 13.06 3.38
C ALA A 45 -9.79 14.24 4.18
N GLY A 46 -8.77 14.89 3.63
CA GLY A 46 -8.24 16.19 4.05
C GLY A 46 -8.00 16.31 5.56
N PRO A 47 -8.76 17.15 6.30
CA PRO A 47 -8.53 17.42 7.71
C PRO A 47 -8.57 16.18 8.62
N ALA A 48 -9.30 15.13 8.24
CA ALA A 48 -9.48 13.93 9.07
C ALA A 48 -8.16 13.20 9.34
N PHE A 49 -7.23 13.24 8.38
CA PHE A 49 -5.95 12.55 8.44
C PHE A 49 -4.76 13.47 8.74
N ARG A 50 -4.99 14.73 9.13
CA ARG A 50 -3.90 15.67 9.43
C ARG A 50 -2.98 15.16 10.55
N GLY A 51 -1.67 15.30 10.36
CA GLY A 51 -0.65 14.98 11.36
C GLY A 51 -0.52 13.48 11.65
N SER A 52 -0.52 13.10 12.93
CA SER A 52 -0.29 11.71 13.37
C SER A 52 -1.37 10.73 12.92
N ARG A 53 -2.59 11.20 12.63
CA ARG A 53 -3.71 10.34 12.20
C ARG A 53 -3.45 9.72 10.83
N GLY A 54 -2.98 10.52 9.87
CA GLY A 54 -2.56 10.03 8.57
C GLY A 54 -1.36 9.09 8.69
N LEU A 55 -0.42 9.39 9.60
CA LEU A 55 0.71 8.51 9.85
C LEU A 55 0.30 7.12 10.33
N ILE A 56 -0.58 7.06 11.34
CA ILE A 56 -1.12 5.80 11.88
C ILE A 56 -1.86 5.04 10.78
N PHE A 57 -2.68 5.73 9.99
CA PHE A 57 -3.41 5.11 8.89
C PHE A 57 -2.46 4.51 7.83
N GLY A 58 -1.39 5.23 7.46
CA GLY A 58 -0.41 4.71 6.51
C GLY A 58 0.33 3.48 7.02
N LEU A 59 0.64 3.43 8.31
CA LEU A 59 1.23 2.24 8.93
C LEU A 59 0.26 1.05 8.95
N LEU A 60 -1.02 1.29 9.25
CA LEU A 60 -2.06 0.25 9.19
C LEU A 60 -2.23 -0.29 7.76
N MET A 61 -2.25 0.60 6.77
CA MET A 61 -2.33 0.23 5.36
C MET A 61 -1.08 -0.53 4.90
N TYR A 62 0.10 -0.17 5.41
CA TYR A 62 1.32 -0.94 5.17
C TYR A 62 1.21 -2.36 5.74
N GLY A 63 0.74 -2.51 6.98
CA GLY A 63 0.46 -3.82 7.57
C GLY A 63 -0.55 -4.65 6.76
N LEU A 64 -1.62 -4.01 6.28
CA LEU A 64 -2.61 -4.63 5.40
C LEU A 64 -1.97 -5.10 4.09
N THR A 65 -1.03 -4.34 3.54
CA THR A 65 -0.31 -4.70 2.32
C THR A 65 0.50 -5.98 2.52
N LEU A 66 1.19 -6.12 3.67
CA LEU A 66 1.94 -7.33 4.01
C LEU A 66 1.00 -8.54 4.12
N TYR A 67 -0.18 -8.36 4.71
CA TYR A 67 -1.22 -9.39 4.75
C TYR A 67 -1.66 -9.82 3.34
N VAL A 68 -1.90 -8.86 2.44
CA VAL A 68 -2.31 -9.16 1.05
C VAL A 68 -1.21 -9.93 0.31
N VAL A 69 0.05 -9.55 0.46
CA VAL A 69 1.18 -10.25 -0.18
C VAL A 69 1.26 -11.71 0.27
N VAL A 70 1.14 -11.98 1.57
CA VAL A 70 1.28 -13.34 2.11
C VAL A 70 0.03 -14.19 1.88
N TYR A 71 -1.17 -13.65 2.11
CA TYR A 71 -2.39 -14.46 2.16
C TYR A 71 -3.22 -14.40 0.88
N LEU A 72 -3.23 -13.27 0.16
CA LEU A 72 -3.98 -13.16 -1.09
C LEU A 72 -3.13 -13.59 -2.29
N LEU A 73 -1.88 -13.13 -2.35
CA LEU A 73 -0.97 -13.49 -3.43
C LEU A 73 -0.20 -14.79 -3.18
N GLU A 74 -0.22 -15.31 -1.95
CA GLU A 74 0.44 -16.57 -1.56
C GLU A 74 1.94 -16.57 -1.83
N ILE A 75 2.57 -15.40 -1.72
CA ILE A 75 4.01 -15.28 -1.88
C ILE A 75 4.68 -15.79 -0.59
N ASP A 76 5.49 -16.84 -0.71
CA ASP A 76 6.24 -17.37 0.44
C ASP A 76 7.33 -16.37 0.82
N PRO A 77 7.39 -15.89 2.08
CA PRO A 77 8.47 -15.04 2.56
C PRO A 77 9.87 -15.62 2.30
N LYS A 78 10.02 -16.95 2.21
CA LYS A 78 11.30 -17.60 1.90
C LYS A 78 11.82 -17.26 0.51
N GLU A 79 10.94 -17.10 -0.48
CA GLU A 79 11.33 -16.75 -1.85
C GLU A 79 11.90 -15.33 -1.94
N ILE A 80 11.51 -14.45 -1.02
CA ILE A 80 11.94 -13.06 -0.95
C ILE A 80 13.24 -12.90 -0.11
N GLY A 81 13.69 -13.95 0.58
CA GLY A 81 14.84 -13.90 1.50
C GLY A 81 14.43 -13.68 2.98
N GLY A 82 13.23 -14.10 3.34
CA GLY A 82 12.73 -14.17 4.72
C GLY A 82 11.75 -13.05 5.11
N ARG A 83 11.21 -13.15 6.33
CA ARG A 83 10.21 -12.22 6.86
C ARG A 83 10.74 -10.79 7.01
N GLN A 84 12.00 -10.63 7.39
CA GLN A 84 12.60 -9.28 7.49
C GLN A 84 12.62 -8.60 6.13
N LYS A 85 13.05 -9.32 5.08
CA LYS A 85 13.12 -8.77 3.72
C LYS A 85 11.73 -8.54 3.14
N LEU A 86 10.73 -9.35 3.45
CA LEU A 86 9.33 -9.06 3.15
C LEU A 86 8.86 -7.71 3.73
N VAL A 87 9.29 -7.36 4.94
CA VAL A 87 8.89 -6.10 5.61
C VAL A 87 9.75 -4.92 5.17
N THR A 88 11.03 -5.11 4.84
CA THR A 88 11.90 -3.97 4.48
C THR A 88 11.94 -3.70 2.97
N ALA A 89 11.75 -4.73 2.14
CA ALA A 89 11.69 -4.56 0.68
C ALA A 89 10.49 -3.70 0.30
N GLY A 90 10.72 -2.64 -0.47
CA GLY A 90 9.66 -1.71 -0.88
C GLY A 90 9.06 -0.86 0.24
N LEU A 91 9.52 -0.95 1.49
CA LEU A 91 9.15 -0.02 2.56
C LEU A 91 9.54 1.43 2.22
N PRO A 92 10.79 1.73 1.78
CA PRO A 92 11.16 3.09 1.41
C PRO A 92 10.29 3.62 0.27
N THR A 93 10.04 2.79 -0.75
CA THR A 93 9.18 3.11 -1.89
C THR A 93 7.76 3.41 -1.46
N PHE A 94 7.18 2.60 -0.58
CA PHE A 94 5.85 2.82 -0.03
C PHE A 94 5.80 4.16 0.71
N LEU A 95 6.72 4.40 1.64
CA LEU A 95 6.76 5.61 2.46
C LEU A 95 6.92 6.86 1.60
N LEU A 96 7.85 6.85 0.65
CA LEU A 96 8.09 7.97 -0.25
C LEU A 96 6.86 8.29 -1.09
N LEU A 97 6.29 7.29 -1.79
CA LEU A 97 5.12 7.51 -2.64
C LEU A 97 3.92 7.97 -1.85
N TRP A 98 3.63 7.31 -0.73
CA TRP A 98 2.50 7.67 0.10
C TRP A 98 2.63 9.10 0.64
N VAL A 99 3.76 9.47 1.23
CA VAL A 99 3.96 10.81 1.80
C VAL A 99 4.00 11.87 0.70
N LEU A 100 4.65 11.61 -0.43
CA LEU A 100 4.72 12.54 -1.56
C LEU A 100 3.32 12.82 -2.13
N PHE A 101 2.56 11.79 -2.47
CA PHE A 101 1.22 11.97 -3.04
C PHE A 101 0.25 12.54 -2.00
N TRP A 102 0.37 12.14 -0.74
CA TRP A 102 -0.47 12.68 0.32
C TRP A 102 -0.23 14.18 0.50
N THR A 103 1.02 14.64 0.56
CA THR A 103 1.33 16.07 0.70
C THR A 103 0.90 16.88 -0.53
N LEU A 104 1.09 16.34 -1.74
CA LEU A 104 0.59 16.93 -2.98
C LEU A 104 -0.93 17.13 -2.95
N LEU A 105 -1.68 16.06 -2.66
CA LEU A 105 -3.15 16.13 -2.60
C LEU A 105 -3.65 17.04 -1.48
N TYR A 106 -2.96 16.99 -0.33
CA TYR A 106 -3.29 17.81 0.82
C TYR A 106 -3.12 19.30 0.53
N THR A 107 -2.17 19.69 -0.32
CA THR A 107 -1.97 21.08 -0.74
C THR A 107 -3.23 21.66 -1.42
N PHE A 108 -3.93 20.87 -2.23
CA PHE A 108 -5.19 21.29 -2.87
C PHE A 108 -6.38 21.37 -1.90
N SER A 109 -6.25 20.81 -0.69
CA SER A 109 -7.28 20.86 0.35
C SER A 109 -7.13 22.08 1.28
N LEU A 110 -6.05 22.86 1.15
CA LEU A 110 -5.83 24.04 1.96
C LEU A 110 -6.74 25.19 1.48
N PRO A 111 -7.46 25.88 2.39
CA PRO A 111 -8.24 27.05 2.02
C PRO A 111 -7.32 28.16 1.51
N VAL A 112 -7.73 28.86 0.45
CA VAL A 112 -7.00 29.95 -0.25
C VAL A 112 -6.62 31.11 0.67
N VAL A 113 -7.20 31.19 1.87
CA VAL A 113 -7.02 32.28 2.85
C VAL A 113 -5.61 32.33 3.48
N ILE A 114 -4.75 31.33 3.24
CA ILE A 114 -3.38 31.28 3.80
C ILE A 114 -2.30 31.73 2.78
N LEU A 115 -2.66 32.53 1.77
CA LEU A 115 -1.73 33.07 0.77
C LEU A 115 -1.63 34.59 0.85
#